data_AF-A0A9X1PHV7-F1
#
_entry.id   AF-A0A9X1PHV7-F1
#
_cell.length_a   1.000
_cell.length_b   1.000
_cell.length_c   1.000
_cell.angle_alpha   90.00
_cell.angle_beta   90.00
_cell.angle_gamma   90.00
#
_symmetry.space_group_name_H-M   'P 1'
#
loop_
_entity.id
_entity.type
_entity.pdbx_description
1 polymer ?
#
loop_
_entity_poly.entity_id
_entity_poly.type
_entity_poly.pdbx_seq_one_letter_code
_entity_poly.pdbx_strand_id
1 'polypeptide(L)'
;MKTTYLLLTIWAASLLISCKESPDPDVETLYINGQDREKERADATSKLYEHYMNGKRDRSAYEVVAKGNARFVINYVPGLALLTLSGDPGSGWSNQFKDVDEGTLQKLIHQKLTFNDIDDIGSAESKYDSVLTLNRPLYDVKTNSSAGR
;
A
#
# COMPACT_ATOMS: atom_id res chain seq x y z
N MET A 1 -21.51 51.90 -26.18
CA MET A 1 -21.59 50.41 -26.14
C MET A 1 -20.20 49.78 -26.31
N LYS A 2 -19.26 49.99 -25.38
CA LYS A 2 -17.88 49.42 -25.48
C LYS A 2 -17.30 48.91 -24.15
N THR A 3 -17.87 49.32 -23.01
CA THR A 3 -17.37 48.98 -21.67
C THR A 3 -17.97 47.71 -21.06
N THR A 4 -19.15 47.27 -21.53
CA THR A 4 -19.83 46.07 -21.01
C THR A 4 -19.22 44.75 -21.48
N TYR A 5 -18.50 44.74 -22.61
CA TYR A 5 -17.85 43.53 -23.14
C TYR A 5 -16.51 43.22 -22.48
N LEU A 6 -15.89 44.20 -21.80
CA LEU A 6 -14.57 44.04 -21.18
C LEU A 6 -14.66 43.38 -19.79
N LEU A 7 -15.78 43.55 -19.08
CA LEU A 7 -15.99 42.94 -17.76
C LEU A 7 -16.38 41.44 -17.86
N LEU A 8 -17.03 41.06 -18.96
CA LEU A 8 -17.43 39.67 -19.23
C LEU A 8 -16.23 38.76 -19.55
N THR A 9 -15.17 39.30 -20.17
CA THR A 9 -13.95 38.54 -20.48
C THR A 9 -13.08 38.27 -19.25
N ILE A 10 -13.13 39.13 -18.22
CA ILE A 10 -12.36 38.95 -16.97
C ILE A 10 -13.01 37.89 -16.05
N TRP A 11 -14.35 37.79 -16.05
CA TRP A 11 -15.08 36.74 -15.33
C TRP A 11 -14.92 35.36 -15.97
N ALA A 12 -14.82 35.28 -17.30
CA ALA A 12 -14.58 34.01 -17.99
C ALA A 12 -13.17 33.44 -17.74
N ALA A 13 -12.17 34.31 -17.52
CA ALA A 13 -10.79 33.89 -17.26
C ALA A 13 -10.57 33.36 -15.82
N SER A 14 -11.40 33.76 -14.85
CA SER A 14 -11.30 33.34 -13.45
C SER A 14 -11.95 31.97 -13.17
N LEU A 15 -12.78 31.46 -14.09
CA LEU A 15 -13.39 30.12 -14.00
C LEU A 15 -12.50 28.99 -14.55
N LEU A 16 -11.40 29.33 -15.22
CA LEU A 16 -10.44 28.33 -15.74
C LEU A 16 -9.31 28.00 -14.75
N ILE A 17 -9.27 28.65 -13.59
CA ILE A 17 -8.47 28.24 -12.43
C ILE A 17 -9.29 27.24 -11.60
N SER A 18 -9.96 26.30 -12.27
CA SER A 18 -10.39 25.09 -11.58
C SER A 18 -9.12 24.27 -11.41
N CYS A 19 -8.56 24.32 -10.20
CA CYS A 19 -7.43 23.50 -9.82
C CYS A 19 -7.66 22.08 -10.33
N LYS A 20 -6.74 21.60 -11.17
CA LYS A 20 -6.53 20.17 -11.34
C LYS A 20 -6.03 19.63 -9.99
N GLU A 21 -6.91 19.53 -9.00
CA GLU A 21 -6.72 18.60 -7.90
C GLU A 21 -6.81 17.23 -8.55
N SER A 22 -5.65 16.66 -8.88
CA SER A 22 -5.57 15.23 -9.11
C SER A 22 -6.19 14.59 -7.87
N PRO A 23 -7.21 13.72 -8.01
CA PRO A 23 -7.78 13.05 -6.86
C PRO A 23 -6.65 12.34 -6.14
N ASP A 24 -6.43 12.74 -4.89
CA ASP A 24 -5.38 12.19 -4.06
C ASP A 24 -5.75 10.73 -3.78
N PRO A 25 -4.91 9.74 -4.13
CA PRO A 25 -5.32 8.35 -4.06
C PRO A 25 -5.55 7.96 -2.60
N ASP A 26 -6.63 7.21 -2.39
CA ASP A 26 -7.01 6.71 -1.06
C ASP A 26 -5.98 5.71 -0.50
N VAL A 27 -5.31 5.01 -1.40
CA VAL A 27 -4.17 4.13 -1.12
C VAL A 27 -2.89 4.81 -1.59
N GLU A 28 -1.95 5.04 -0.68
CA GLU A 28 -0.64 5.58 -1.01
C GLU A 28 0.28 4.42 -1.44
N THR A 29 0.63 4.36 -2.72
CA THR A 29 1.39 3.23 -3.29
C THR A 29 2.83 3.60 -3.63
N LEU A 30 3.77 2.82 -3.11
CA LEU A 30 5.15 2.77 -3.59
C LEU A 30 5.31 1.68 -4.64
N TYR A 31 5.58 2.07 -5.89
CA TYR A 31 5.87 1.12 -6.96
C TYR A 31 7.38 0.82 -7.02
N ILE A 32 7.71 -0.47 -6.98
CA ILE A 32 9.06 -0.96 -7.21
C ILE A 32 9.08 -1.64 -8.58
N ASN A 33 9.91 -1.13 -9.48
CA ASN A 33 10.24 -1.82 -10.71
C ASN A 33 11.62 -2.43 -10.51
N GLY A 34 11.72 -3.74 -10.37
CA GLY A 34 13.05 -4.29 -10.25
C GLY A 34 13.24 -5.68 -10.83
N GLN A 35 14.52 -6.00 -10.85
CA GLN A 35 15.11 -7.12 -11.58
C GLN A 35 15.45 -8.28 -10.64
N ASP A 36 15.56 -8.01 -9.32
CA ASP A 36 16.03 -8.95 -8.31
C ASP A 36 14.91 -9.23 -7.29
N ARG A 37 14.24 -10.36 -7.53
CA ARG A 37 13.11 -10.83 -6.73
C ARG A 37 13.47 -11.00 -5.24
N GLU A 38 14.60 -11.63 -4.95
CA GLU A 38 14.97 -11.98 -3.58
C GLU A 38 15.30 -10.71 -2.79
N LYS A 39 16.07 -9.80 -3.39
CA LYS A 39 16.38 -8.52 -2.74
C LYS A 39 15.12 -7.69 -2.49
N GLU A 40 14.24 -7.59 -3.47
CA GLU A 40 13.02 -6.77 -3.33
C GLU A 40 12.06 -7.33 -2.28
N ARG A 41 11.96 -8.66 -2.18
CA ARG A 41 11.17 -9.34 -1.16
C ARG A 41 11.79 -9.24 0.23
N ALA A 42 13.12 -9.23 0.32
CA ALA A 42 13.83 -8.99 1.58
C ALA A 42 13.59 -7.56 2.10
N ASP A 43 13.53 -6.57 1.20
CA ASP A 43 13.32 -5.17 1.53
C ASP A 43 11.83 -4.76 1.62
N ALA A 44 10.89 -5.67 1.36
CA ALA A 44 9.47 -5.32 1.21
C ALA A 44 8.88 -4.68 2.48
N THR A 45 9.08 -5.32 3.63
CA THR A 45 8.55 -4.87 4.91
C THR A 45 9.16 -3.53 5.33
N SER A 46 10.47 -3.37 5.16
CA SER A 46 11.17 -2.13 5.51
C SER A 46 10.73 -0.96 4.64
N LYS A 47 10.59 -1.18 3.33
CA LYS A 47 10.06 -0.17 2.40
C LYS A 47 8.61 0.19 2.72
N LEU A 48 7.77 -0.78 3.10
CA LEU A 48 6.40 -0.48 3.52
C LEU A 48 6.37 0.39 4.76
N TYR A 49 7.17 0.05 5.77
CA TYR A 49 7.25 0.83 7.00
C TYR A 49 7.78 2.24 6.75
N GLU A 50 8.87 2.38 5.97
CA GLU A 50 9.40 3.68 5.59
C GLU A 50 8.37 4.52 4.81
N HIS A 51 7.67 3.89 3.88
CA HIS A 51 6.59 4.52 3.10
C HIS A 51 5.44 4.98 3.98
N TYR A 52 5.03 4.17 4.96
CA TYR A 52 4.04 4.55 5.97
C TYR A 52 4.51 5.73 6.84
N MET A 53 5.78 5.71 7.26
CA MET A 53 6.30 6.73 8.17
C MET A 53 6.47 8.10 7.52
N ASN A 54 6.88 8.10 6.25
CA ASN A 54 7.16 9.31 5.47
C ASN A 54 5.95 9.81 4.68
N GLY A 55 4.92 8.99 4.48
CA GLY A 55 3.70 9.35 3.78
C GLY A 55 2.76 10.24 4.58
N LYS A 56 1.73 10.79 3.92
CA LYS A 56 0.65 11.51 4.60
C LYS A 56 -0.11 10.54 5.50
N ARG A 57 -0.41 10.92 6.75
CA ARG A 57 -1.00 10.02 7.79
C ARG A 57 -2.51 9.83 7.70
N ASP A 58 -3.16 10.51 6.76
CA ASP A 58 -4.61 10.51 6.55
C ASP A 58 -5.07 9.47 5.50
N ARG A 59 -4.17 8.62 5.03
CA ARG A 59 -4.46 7.59 4.03
C ARG A 59 -5.14 6.39 4.64
N SER A 60 -6.05 5.78 3.89
CA SER A 60 -6.71 4.56 4.35
C SER A 60 -5.77 3.36 4.31
N ALA A 61 -4.87 3.31 3.33
CA ALA A 61 -3.87 2.25 3.22
C ALA A 61 -2.55 2.73 2.61
N TYR A 62 -1.50 1.99 2.91
CA TYR A 62 -0.15 2.16 2.38
C TYR A 62 0.25 0.84 1.76
N GLU A 63 0.76 0.86 0.54
CA GLU A 63 1.17 -0.38 -0.11
C GLU A 63 2.50 -0.24 -0.83
N VAL A 64 3.19 -1.37 -0.92
CA VAL A 64 4.34 -1.54 -1.80
C VAL A 64 3.96 -2.56 -2.85
N VAL A 65 4.05 -2.18 -4.12
CA VAL A 65 3.76 -3.04 -5.27
C VAL A 65 5.03 -3.24 -6.07
N ALA A 66 5.53 -4.48 -6.10
CA ALA A 66 6.65 -4.85 -6.93
C ALA A 66 6.16 -5.45 -8.26
N LYS A 67 6.59 -4.84 -9.36
CA LYS A 67 6.32 -5.29 -10.73
C LYS A 67 7.53 -6.08 -11.27
N GLY A 68 7.42 -6.61 -12.49
CA GLY A 68 8.50 -7.35 -13.13
C GLY A 68 8.69 -8.75 -12.54
N ASN A 69 9.89 -9.09 -12.07
CA ASN A 69 10.22 -10.44 -11.60
C ASN A 69 9.84 -10.68 -10.13
N ALA A 70 9.83 -9.64 -9.30
CA ALA A 70 9.58 -9.77 -7.86
C ALA A 70 8.12 -10.11 -7.53
N ARG A 71 7.18 -9.54 -8.31
CA ARG A 71 5.73 -9.76 -8.29
C ARG A 71 5.20 -9.98 -6.87
N PHE A 72 5.00 -8.90 -6.13
CA PHE A 72 4.34 -8.97 -4.83
C PHE A 72 3.57 -7.69 -4.51
N VAL A 73 2.65 -7.80 -3.56
CA VAL A 73 1.99 -6.67 -2.90
C VAL A 73 2.07 -6.90 -1.40
N ILE A 74 2.48 -5.87 -0.67
CA ILE A 74 2.29 -5.81 0.78
C ILE A 74 1.54 -4.51 1.10
N ASN A 75 0.43 -4.62 1.82
CA ASN A 75 -0.52 -3.55 2.05
C ASN A 75 -0.85 -3.45 3.54
N TYR A 76 -0.70 -2.26 4.10
CA TYR A 76 -0.98 -1.95 5.50
C TYR A 76 -2.15 -0.97 5.61
N VAL A 77 -3.16 -1.35 6.39
CA VAL A 77 -4.37 -0.56 6.64
C VAL A 77 -4.42 -0.20 8.13
N PRO A 78 -3.90 0.98 8.54
CA PRO A 78 -3.76 1.32 9.95
C PRO A 78 -5.10 1.34 10.68
N GLY A 79 -6.15 1.89 10.05
CA GLY A 79 -7.48 1.99 10.65
C GLY A 79 -8.16 0.65 10.92
N LEU A 80 -7.69 -0.44 10.29
CA LEU A 80 -8.19 -1.80 10.51
C LEU A 80 -7.18 -2.68 11.26
N ALA A 81 -5.98 -2.17 11.58
CA ALA A 81 -4.85 -2.95 12.08
C ALA A 81 -4.59 -4.21 11.22
N LEU A 82 -4.59 -4.05 9.89
CA LEU A 82 -4.44 -5.16 8.94
C LEU A 82 -3.16 -5.03 8.13
N LEU A 83 -2.44 -6.15 7.98
CA LEU A 83 -1.37 -6.35 7.00
C LEU A 83 -1.80 -7.42 6.01
N THR A 84 -1.77 -7.12 4.72
CA THR A 84 -2.21 -8.03 3.64
C THR A 84 -1.08 -8.25 2.65
N LEU A 85 -0.89 -9.50 2.23
CA LEU A 85 0.15 -9.94 1.32
C LEU A 85 -0.48 -10.58 0.08
N SER A 86 0.19 -10.39 -1.06
CA SER A 86 -0.04 -11.16 -2.28
C SER A 86 1.29 -11.49 -2.90
N GLY A 87 1.64 -12.78 -2.92
CA GLY A 87 2.84 -13.30 -3.57
C GLY A 87 2.75 -13.38 -5.09
N ASP A 88 1.56 -13.17 -5.67
CA ASP A 88 1.32 -13.12 -7.11
C ASP A 88 0.17 -12.13 -7.42
N PRO A 89 0.48 -10.85 -7.72
CA PRO A 89 -0.53 -9.83 -7.97
C PRO A 89 -1.44 -10.23 -9.14
N GLY A 90 -2.75 -10.30 -8.91
CA GLY A 90 -3.75 -10.79 -9.87
C GLY A 90 -4.39 -12.13 -9.48
N SER A 91 -3.80 -12.85 -8.53
CA SER A 91 -4.28 -14.15 -8.06
C SER A 91 -5.04 -14.08 -6.73
N GLY A 92 -5.29 -12.86 -6.22
CA GLY A 92 -5.87 -12.63 -4.90
C GLY A 92 -4.82 -12.43 -3.79
N TRP A 93 -5.33 -12.27 -2.56
CA TRP A 93 -4.52 -12.18 -1.35
C TRP A 93 -4.02 -13.55 -0.94
N SER A 94 -2.71 -13.69 -0.72
CA SER A 94 -2.13 -14.93 -0.17
C SER A 94 -2.44 -15.02 1.32
N ASN A 95 -2.13 -13.95 2.05
CA ASN A 95 -2.31 -13.88 3.49
C ASN A 95 -2.81 -12.51 3.94
N GLN A 96 -3.49 -12.51 5.08
CA GLN A 96 -3.88 -11.31 5.79
C GLN A 96 -3.69 -11.56 7.28
N PHE A 97 -3.22 -10.55 7.99
CA PHE A 97 -2.91 -10.58 9.42
C PHE A 97 -3.64 -9.44 10.11
N LYS A 98 -4.24 -9.74 11.25
CA LYS A 98 -4.98 -8.78 12.09
C LYS A 98 -4.16 -8.38 13.30
N ASP A 99 -4.64 -7.33 13.98
CA ASP A 99 -4.01 -6.76 15.17
C ASP A 99 -2.57 -6.27 14.88
N VAL A 100 -2.29 -5.90 13.63
CA VAL A 100 -1.02 -5.34 13.20
C VAL A 100 -1.08 -3.83 13.35
N ASP A 101 -0.47 -3.31 14.40
CA ASP A 101 -0.26 -1.88 14.62
C ASP A 101 1.14 -1.43 14.18
N GLU A 102 1.46 -0.15 14.36
CA GLU A 102 2.79 0.39 14.04
C GLU A 102 3.89 -0.33 14.83
N GLY A 103 3.65 -0.66 16.10
CA GLY A 103 4.61 -1.39 16.93
C GLY A 103 4.89 -2.80 16.40
N THR A 104 3.87 -3.47 15.89
CA THR A 104 3.99 -4.77 15.24
C THR A 104 4.79 -4.65 13.96
N LEU A 105 4.52 -3.66 13.10
CA LEU A 105 5.34 -3.40 11.92
C LEU A 105 6.81 -3.16 12.28
N GLN A 106 7.10 -2.32 13.27
CA GLN A 106 8.46 -2.08 13.76
C GLN A 106 9.12 -3.37 14.25
N LYS A 107 8.38 -4.24 14.94
CA LYS A 107 8.87 -5.55 15.38
C LYS A 107 9.25 -6.44 14.20
N LEU A 108 8.47 -6.45 13.12
CA LEU A 108 8.83 -7.18 11.89
C LEU A 108 10.18 -6.72 11.33
N ILE A 109 10.42 -5.40 11.30
CA ILE A 109 11.70 -4.84 10.84
C ILE A 109 12.84 -5.22 11.77
N HIS A 110 12.64 -5.09 13.09
CA HIS A 110 13.66 -5.39 14.08
C HIS A 110 14.09 -6.87 14.02
N GLN A 111 13.14 -7.76 13.78
CA GLN A 111 13.37 -9.20 13.61
C GLN A 111 13.89 -9.57 12.21
N LYS A 112 14.00 -8.60 11.30
CA LYS A 112 14.44 -8.79 9.90
C LYS A 112 13.56 -9.78 9.13
N LEU A 113 12.25 -9.76 9.40
CA LEU A 113 11.27 -10.61 8.72
C LEU A 113 11.06 -10.11 7.28
N THR A 114 11.39 -10.98 6.32
CA THR A 114 11.21 -10.73 4.90
C THR A 114 9.77 -10.98 4.46
N PHE A 115 9.43 -10.61 3.21
CA PHE A 115 8.15 -10.95 2.63
C PHE A 115 7.87 -12.46 2.68
N ASN A 116 8.86 -13.30 2.34
CA ASN A 116 8.68 -14.75 2.31
C ASN A 116 8.47 -15.32 3.71
N ASP A 117 9.22 -14.82 4.71
CA ASP A 117 9.03 -15.25 6.10
C ASP A 117 7.60 -14.99 6.60
N ILE A 118 7.00 -13.87 6.17
CA ILE A 118 5.63 -13.49 6.51
C ILE A 118 4.61 -14.31 5.70
N ASP A 119 4.86 -14.53 4.42
CA ASP A 119 3.96 -15.30 3.54
C ASP A 119 3.90 -16.79 3.94
N ASP A 120 4.97 -17.31 4.56
CA ASP A 120 5.04 -18.68 5.09
C ASP A 120 4.34 -18.85 6.45
N ILE A 121 3.80 -17.78 7.07
CA ILE A 121 3.09 -17.87 8.35
C ILE A 121 1.78 -18.66 8.22
N GLY A 122 1.57 -19.59 9.15
CA GLY A 122 0.49 -20.58 9.10
C GLY A 122 0.75 -21.79 8.19
N SER A 123 1.93 -21.88 7.57
CA SER A 123 2.41 -23.15 7.00
C SER A 123 2.88 -24.11 8.10
N ALA A 124 3.01 -25.40 7.78
CA ALA A 124 3.49 -26.42 8.72
C ALA A 124 4.92 -26.16 9.23
N GLU A 125 5.70 -25.35 8.52
CA GLU A 125 7.11 -25.05 8.83
C GLU A 125 7.30 -23.65 9.43
N SER A 126 6.22 -22.90 9.68
CA SER A 126 6.33 -21.53 10.15
C SER A 126 6.99 -21.44 11.53
N LYS A 127 7.93 -20.50 11.65
CA LYS A 127 8.61 -20.17 12.91
C LYS A 127 8.05 -18.91 13.57
N TYR A 128 7.13 -18.21 12.89
CA TYR A 128 6.74 -16.84 13.24
C TYR A 128 5.25 -16.67 13.54
N ASP A 129 4.52 -17.76 13.75
CA ASP A 129 3.09 -17.76 14.13
C ASP A 129 2.81 -16.98 15.43
N SER A 130 3.82 -16.78 16.29
CA SER A 130 3.71 -15.96 17.50
C SER A 130 3.86 -14.46 17.27
N VAL A 131 4.27 -14.04 16.07
CA VAL A 131 4.54 -12.65 15.71
C VAL A 131 3.34 -12.01 15.03
N LEU A 132 2.67 -12.75 14.14
CA LEU A 132 1.51 -12.29 13.40
C LEU A 132 0.36 -13.28 13.54
N THR A 133 -0.84 -12.74 13.74
CA THR A 133 -2.06 -13.54 13.83
C THR A 133 -2.77 -13.52 12.48
N LEU A 134 -2.91 -14.68 11.85
CA LEU A 134 -3.67 -14.81 10.60
C LEU A 134 -5.11 -14.32 10.78
N ASN A 135 -5.56 -13.54 9.83
CA ASN A 135 -6.95 -13.15 9.69
C ASN A 135 -7.66 -14.11 8.73
N ARG A 136 -8.68 -14.80 9.22
CA ARG A 136 -9.58 -15.65 8.43
C ARG A 136 -11.01 -15.46 8.96
N PRO A 137 -12.02 -15.24 8.09
CA PRO A 137 -11.92 -15.06 6.63
C PRO A 137 -11.14 -13.78 6.24
N LEU A 138 -10.66 -13.73 4.99
CA LEU A 138 -9.97 -12.56 4.45
C LEU A 138 -10.96 -11.42 4.21
N TYR A 139 -10.56 -10.18 4.52
CA TYR A 139 -11.28 -8.98 4.14
C TYR A 139 -10.79 -8.44 2.80
N ASP A 140 -11.72 -7.91 2.02
CA ASP A 140 -11.37 -7.08 0.87
C ASP A 140 -10.77 -5.75 1.36
N VAL A 141 -9.55 -5.48 0.91
CA VAL A 141 -8.83 -4.24 1.21
C VAL A 141 -8.62 -3.42 -0.04
N LYS A 142 -8.63 -2.10 0.10
CA LYS A 142 -8.34 -1.19 -1.00
C LYS A 142 -6.88 -1.35 -1.42
N THR A 143 -6.66 -1.39 -2.73
CA THR A 143 -5.36 -1.62 -3.33
C THR A 143 -5.31 -0.97 -4.72
N ASN A 144 -4.16 -0.40 -5.11
CA ASN A 144 -3.96 0.06 -6.48
C ASN A 144 -3.37 -1.05 -7.39
N SER A 145 -3.16 -2.25 -6.84
CA SER A 145 -2.74 -3.44 -7.58
C SER A 145 -3.92 -4.33 -8.01
N SER A 146 -3.62 -5.41 -8.72
CA SER A 146 -4.59 -6.45 -9.10
C SER A 146 -4.79 -7.54 -8.03
N ALA A 147 -4.18 -7.42 -6.84
CA ALA A 147 -4.16 -8.48 -5.83
C ALA A 147 -5.50 -8.78 -5.13
N GLY A 148 -6.60 -8.09 -5.46
CA GLY A 148 -7.92 -8.30 -4.88
C GLY A 148 -9.06 -8.20 -5.90
N ARG A 149 -8.80 -8.57 -7.15
CA ARG A 149 -9.81 -8.67 -8.21
C ARG A 149 -10.27 -10.10 -8.42
#